data_AF-A0A955YVR8-F1
#
_entry.id   AF-A0A955YVR8-F1
#
_cell.length_a   1.000
_cell.length_b   1.000
_cell.length_c   1.000
_cell.angle_alpha   90.00
_cell.angle_beta   90.00
_cell.angle_gamma   90.00
#
_symmetry.space_group_name_H-M   'P 1'
#
loop_
_entity.id
_entity.type
_entity.pdbx_description
1 polymer ?
#
loop_
_entity_poly.entity_id
_entity_poly.type
_entity_poly.pdbx_seq_one_letter_code
_entity_poly.pdbx_strand_id
1 'polypeptide(L)'
;MATPSTPSPNPAAGIEQPQIKWKAIAQIGAVFAILWAISFGVVPWIGYWGVIIAGVLTLVALGFGLYIWRLTRKSRAIVDILKGATDEGGRQQALERLKASGKQGDAMNALAQAQLVARDKPGDAIEILEGVDLKKAPAVVQDDVRANLGMLYLMHNRTRDARMLADDIRLDRQPQPKSKAMYAAVIAEAFSRTGKPEEALKLLETYDADDATYGEVRAMLYRAQVYTYMASKKRGMAKTAMHRLGKIDPNMVAAFVAKGKDPELTKMARDLLQRQGAIPKQKMRIQRG
;
A
#
# COMPACT_ATOMS: atom_id res chain seq x y z
N MET A 1 -10.24 25.26 28.31
CA MET A 1 -10.81 25.08 26.96
C MET A 1 -10.15 23.85 26.35
N ALA A 2 -10.85 22.72 26.36
CA ALA A 2 -10.38 21.50 25.73
C ALA A 2 -10.47 21.67 24.21
N THR A 3 -9.37 21.42 23.50
CA THR A 3 -9.37 21.37 22.04
C THR A 3 -10.24 20.20 21.57
N PRO A 4 -11.11 20.38 20.56
CA PRO A 4 -11.84 19.25 19.99
C PRO A 4 -10.82 18.31 19.35
N SER A 5 -10.71 17.10 19.90
CA SER A 5 -9.93 15.99 19.33
C SER A 5 -10.42 15.71 17.92
N THR A 6 -9.59 16.02 16.92
CA THR A 6 -9.84 15.60 15.54
C THR A 6 -10.00 14.09 15.54
N PRO A 7 -11.08 13.52 14.96
CA PRO A 7 -11.24 12.07 14.90
C PRO A 7 -10.02 11.48 14.19
N SER A 8 -9.33 10.54 14.84
CA SER A 8 -8.25 9.78 14.22
C SER A 8 -8.80 9.09 12.96
N PRO A 9 -8.10 9.13 11.81
CA PRO A 9 -8.50 8.35 10.65
C PRO A 9 -8.58 6.87 11.08
N ASN A 10 -9.76 6.28 10.91
CA ASN A 10 -10.02 4.89 11.31
C ASN A 10 -9.08 3.98 10.51
N PRO A 11 -8.18 3.21 11.16
CA PRO A 11 -7.23 2.33 10.46
C PRO A 11 -7.92 1.23 9.64
N ALA A 12 -9.21 0.97 9.89
CA ALA A 12 -10.03 0.04 9.11
C ALA A 12 -10.73 0.69 7.89
N ALA A 13 -10.63 2.01 7.67
CA ALA A 13 -11.43 2.75 6.68
C ALA A 13 -11.18 2.39 5.21
N GLY A 14 -10.20 1.55 4.89
CA GLY A 14 -9.91 1.10 3.53
C GLY A 14 -10.13 -0.39 3.27
N ILE A 15 -10.53 -1.17 4.29
CA ILE A 15 -10.61 -2.63 4.18
C ILE A 15 -12.04 -3.02 3.79
N GLU A 16 -12.36 -2.88 2.50
CA GLU A 16 -13.59 -3.46 1.96
C GLU A 16 -13.59 -4.98 2.19
N GLN A 17 -14.57 -5.47 2.94
CA GLN A 17 -14.68 -6.90 3.19
C GLN A 17 -15.02 -7.62 1.87
N PRO A 18 -14.28 -8.68 1.50
CA PRO A 18 -14.68 -9.49 0.34
C PRO A 18 -16.06 -10.08 0.60
N GLN A 19 -17.07 -9.57 -0.09
CA GLN A 19 -18.42 -10.11 -0.02
C GLN A 19 -18.43 -11.44 -0.78
N ILE A 20 -18.70 -12.52 -0.06
CA ILE A 20 -18.80 -13.86 -0.64
C ILE A 20 -20.03 -13.87 -1.56
N LYS A 21 -19.79 -13.88 -2.87
CA LYS A 21 -20.84 -13.98 -3.88
C LYS A 21 -21.37 -15.42 -3.89
N TRP A 22 -22.43 -15.69 -3.14
CA TRP A 22 -23.09 -17.02 -3.08
C TRP A 22 -23.43 -17.61 -4.46
N LYS A 23 -23.76 -16.75 -5.43
CA LYS A 23 -23.97 -17.15 -6.84
C LYS A 23 -22.72 -17.82 -7.45
N ALA A 24 -21.53 -17.32 -7.14
CA ALA A 24 -20.28 -17.91 -7.63
C ALA A 24 -20.01 -19.27 -6.98
N ILE A 25 -20.32 -19.44 -5.68
CA ILE A 25 -20.20 -20.74 -5.00
C ILE A 25 -21.17 -21.76 -5.62
N ALA A 26 -22.42 -21.36 -5.85
CA ALA A 26 -23.41 -22.22 -6.50
C ALA A 26 -23.00 -22.63 -7.92
N GLN A 27 -22.43 -21.71 -8.70
CA GLN A 27 -21.88 -22.01 -10.03
C GLN A 27 -20.71 -23.01 -9.96
N ILE A 28 -19.78 -22.83 -9.02
CA ILE A 28 -18.67 -23.76 -8.81
C ILE A 28 -19.22 -25.16 -8.46
N GLY A 29 -20.19 -25.24 -7.55
CA GLY A 29 -20.85 -26.50 -7.19
C GLY A 29 -21.51 -27.20 -8.38
N ALA A 30 -22.21 -26.45 -9.23
CA ALA A 30 -22.84 -26.98 -10.44
C ALA A 30 -21.81 -27.52 -11.46
N VAL A 31 -20.68 -26.81 -11.65
CA VAL A 31 -19.58 -27.26 -12.53
C VAL A 31 -18.99 -28.57 -12.00
N PHE A 32 -18.76 -28.69 -10.69
CA PHE A 32 -18.28 -29.95 -10.10
C PHE A 32 -19.29 -31.08 -10.23
N ALA A 33 -20.59 -30.82 -10.10
CA ALA A 33 -21.63 -31.83 -10.32
C ALA A 33 -21.60 -32.36 -11.77
N ILE A 34 -21.44 -31.47 -12.75
CA ILE A 34 -21.29 -31.86 -14.17
C ILE A 34 -19.99 -32.65 -14.38
N LEU A 35 -18.86 -32.21 -13.80
CA LEU A 35 -17.58 -32.91 -13.87
C LEU A 35 -17.70 -34.34 -13.35
N TRP A 36 -18.35 -34.54 -12.21
CA TRP A 36 -18.58 -35.87 -11.64
C TRP A 36 -19.52 -36.71 -12.49
N ALA A 37 -20.60 -36.14 -13.03
CA ALA A 37 -21.52 -36.84 -13.92
C ALA A 37 -20.81 -37.33 -15.21
N ILE A 38 -20.00 -36.48 -15.84
CA ILE A 38 -19.18 -36.87 -17.00
C ILE A 38 -18.17 -37.95 -16.59
N SER A 39 -17.49 -37.77 -15.46
CA SER A 39 -16.46 -38.70 -14.98
C SER A 39 -16.98 -40.11 -14.72
N PHE A 40 -18.22 -40.25 -14.20
CA PHE A 40 -18.88 -41.55 -14.07
C PHE A 40 -19.42 -42.06 -15.41
N GLY A 41 -19.94 -41.17 -16.26
CA GLY A 41 -20.47 -41.53 -17.57
C GLY A 41 -19.42 -42.16 -18.49
N VAL A 42 -18.16 -41.72 -18.41
CA VAL A 42 -17.08 -42.21 -19.29
C VAL A 42 -16.36 -43.47 -18.78
N VAL A 43 -16.73 -43.99 -17.60
CA VAL A 43 -16.12 -45.21 -17.01
C VAL A 43 -16.08 -46.40 -17.96
N PRO A 44 -17.11 -46.70 -18.77
CA PRO A 44 -17.07 -47.84 -19.70
C PRO A 44 -15.98 -47.75 -20.78
N TRP A 45 -15.53 -46.53 -21.12
CA TRP A 45 -14.59 -46.31 -22.23
C TRP A 45 -13.15 -46.09 -21.77
N ILE A 46 -12.94 -45.40 -20.66
CA ILE A 46 -11.60 -45.03 -20.16
C ILE A 46 -11.30 -45.57 -18.75
N GLY A 47 -12.17 -46.43 -18.23
CA GLY A 47 -12.05 -46.99 -16.88
C GLY A 47 -12.18 -45.92 -15.78
N TYR A 48 -11.65 -46.23 -14.59
CA TYR A 48 -11.77 -45.36 -13.41
C TYR A 48 -10.86 -44.12 -13.42
N TRP A 49 -10.07 -43.91 -14.46
CA TRP A 49 -9.15 -42.76 -14.56
C TRP A 49 -9.87 -41.41 -14.49
N GLY A 50 -11.05 -41.28 -15.12
CA GLY A 50 -11.85 -40.06 -15.05
C GLY A 50 -12.30 -39.74 -13.61
N VAL A 51 -12.70 -40.77 -12.87
CA VAL A 51 -13.11 -40.67 -11.46
C VAL A 51 -11.94 -40.27 -10.56
N ILE A 52 -10.74 -40.81 -10.80
CA ILE A 52 -9.53 -40.44 -10.04
C ILE A 52 -9.19 -38.97 -10.26
N ILE A 53 -9.20 -38.49 -11.51
CA ILE A 53 -8.91 -37.08 -11.84
C ILE A 53 -9.93 -36.15 -11.18
N ALA A 54 -11.23 -36.46 -11.27
CA ALA A 54 -12.27 -35.68 -10.61
C ALA A 54 -12.11 -35.67 -9.08
N GLY A 55 -11.72 -36.79 -8.48
CA GLY A 55 -11.41 -36.91 -7.06
C GLY A 55 -10.25 -36.00 -6.64
N VAL A 56 -9.13 -36.02 -7.38
CA VAL A 56 -7.97 -35.14 -7.11
C VAL A 56 -8.34 -33.67 -7.25
N LEU A 57 -9.03 -33.29 -8.33
CA LEU A 57 -9.47 -31.90 -8.53
C LEU A 57 -10.42 -31.42 -7.42
N THR A 58 -11.30 -32.29 -6.95
CA THR A 58 -12.21 -31.98 -5.83
C THR A 58 -11.44 -31.78 -4.52
N LEU A 59 -10.45 -32.63 -4.23
CA LEU A 59 -9.60 -32.48 -3.04
C LEU A 59 -8.79 -31.18 -3.09
N VAL A 60 -8.23 -30.82 -4.25
CA VAL A 60 -7.52 -29.55 -4.44
C VAL A 60 -8.45 -28.36 -4.20
N ALA A 61 -9.67 -28.40 -4.76
CA ALA A 61 -10.66 -27.35 -4.57
C ALA A 61 -11.10 -27.21 -3.10
N LEU A 62 -11.33 -28.32 -2.40
CA LEU A 62 -11.64 -28.31 -0.97
C LEU A 62 -10.48 -27.75 -0.14
N GLY A 63 -9.23 -28.15 -0.44
CA GLY A 63 -8.04 -27.62 0.20
C GLY A 63 -7.91 -26.10 0.02
N PHE A 64 -8.15 -25.61 -1.19
CA PHE A 64 -8.17 -24.17 -1.48
C PHE A 64 -9.31 -23.45 -0.75
N GLY A 65 -10.51 -24.03 -0.70
CA GLY A 65 -11.65 -23.49 0.03
C GLY A 65 -11.38 -23.34 1.53
N LEU A 66 -10.83 -24.37 2.17
CA LEU A 66 -10.41 -24.34 3.58
C LEU A 66 -9.32 -23.28 3.83
N TYR A 67 -8.37 -23.14 2.90
CA TYR A 67 -7.34 -22.11 2.96
C TYR A 67 -7.92 -20.69 2.93
N ILE A 68 -8.81 -20.39 1.98
CA ILE A 68 -9.47 -19.07 1.87
C ILE A 68 -10.35 -18.79 3.08
N TRP A 69 -11.06 -19.78 3.60
CA TRP A 69 -11.86 -19.63 4.82
C TRP A 69 -11.00 -19.26 6.02
N ARG A 70 -9.88 -19.97 6.23
CA ARG A 70 -8.91 -19.67 7.29
C ARG A 70 -8.33 -18.26 7.14
N LEU A 71 -7.95 -17.87 5.92
CA LEU A 71 -7.43 -16.54 5.61
C LEU A 71 -8.46 -15.45 5.96
N THR A 72 -9.70 -15.62 5.50
CA THR A 72 -10.80 -14.65 5.72
C THR A 72 -11.09 -14.47 7.20
N ARG A 73 -11.13 -15.56 7.99
CA ARG A 73 -11.34 -15.49 9.44
C ARG A 73 -10.22 -14.70 10.14
N LYS A 74 -8.98 -14.91 9.71
CA LYS A 74 -7.81 -14.20 10.25
C LYS A 74 -7.85 -12.71 9.91
N SER A 75 -8.15 -12.35 8.66
CA SER A 75 -8.29 -10.95 8.24
C SER A 75 -9.41 -10.25 9.03
N ARG A 76 -10.55 -10.91 9.25
CA ARG A 76 -11.64 -10.36 10.08
C ARG A 76 -11.19 -10.09 11.52
N ALA A 77 -10.50 -11.03 12.15
CA ALA A 77 -9.99 -10.85 13.51
C ALA A 77 -9.04 -9.65 13.62
N ILE A 78 -8.15 -9.46 12.64
CA ILE A 78 -7.25 -8.30 12.58
C ILE A 78 -8.07 -7.01 12.42
N VAL A 79 -9.03 -6.98 11.49
CA VAL A 79 -9.89 -5.81 11.26
C VAL A 79 -10.69 -5.45 12.52
N ASP A 80 -11.21 -6.44 13.24
CA ASP A 80 -11.97 -6.21 14.47
C ASP A 80 -11.09 -5.63 15.58
N ILE A 81 -9.81 -6.05 15.65
CA ILE A 81 -8.82 -5.42 16.53
C ILE A 81 -8.57 -3.96 16.12
N LEU A 82 -8.36 -3.69 14.82
CA LEU A 82 -8.08 -2.35 14.31
C LEU A 82 -9.26 -1.37 14.47
N LYS A 83 -10.50 -1.84 14.34
CA LYS A 83 -11.70 -1.00 14.55
C LYS A 83 -11.80 -0.43 15.97
N GLY A 84 -11.26 -1.13 16.96
CA GLY A 84 -11.19 -0.66 18.34
C GLY A 84 -10.06 0.35 18.61
N ALA A 85 -9.18 0.59 17.63
CA ALA A 85 -7.99 1.43 17.78
C ALA A 85 -8.25 2.90 17.39
N THR A 86 -9.28 3.52 17.96
CA THR A 86 -9.70 4.90 17.62
C THR A 86 -8.95 6.00 18.37
N ASP A 87 -8.40 5.67 19.54
CA ASP A 87 -7.68 6.57 20.44
C ASP A 87 -6.32 5.97 20.83
N GLU A 88 -5.50 6.74 21.55
CA GLU A 88 -4.15 6.32 21.94
C GLU A 88 -4.13 5.05 22.80
N GLY A 89 -5.06 4.92 23.75
CA GLY A 89 -5.21 3.72 24.57
C GLY A 89 -5.69 2.53 23.74
N GLY A 90 -6.68 2.74 22.86
CA GLY A 90 -7.17 1.73 21.92
C GLY A 90 -6.08 1.22 20.97
N ARG A 91 -5.17 2.09 20.50
CA ARG A 91 -4.03 1.69 19.66
C ARG A 91 -3.03 0.82 20.40
N GLN A 92 -2.71 1.14 21.66
CA GLN A 92 -1.81 0.32 22.48
C GLN A 92 -2.41 -1.06 22.75
N GLN A 93 -3.69 -1.13 23.12
CA GLN A 93 -4.39 -2.40 23.32
C GLN A 93 -4.48 -3.22 22.03
N ALA A 94 -4.72 -2.57 20.89
CA ALA A 94 -4.73 -3.24 19.59
C ALA A 94 -3.34 -3.82 19.25
N LEU A 95 -2.27 -3.08 19.52
CA LEU A 95 -0.90 -3.57 19.33
C LEU A 95 -0.59 -4.79 20.22
N GLU A 96 -0.99 -4.77 21.49
CA GLU A 96 -0.82 -5.91 22.39
C GLU A 96 -1.58 -7.14 21.89
N ARG A 97 -2.84 -6.97 21.48
CA ARG A 97 -3.66 -8.06 20.92
C ARG A 97 -3.06 -8.61 19.63
N LEU A 98 -2.54 -7.74 18.76
CA LEU A 98 -1.88 -8.16 17.53
C LEU A 98 -0.59 -8.94 17.83
N LYS A 99 0.23 -8.49 18.79
CA LYS A 99 1.43 -9.21 19.22
C LYS A 99 1.10 -10.57 19.84
N ALA A 100 0.05 -10.66 20.66
CA ALA A 100 -0.36 -11.91 21.30
C ALA A 100 -1.01 -12.92 20.34
N SER A 101 -1.77 -12.44 19.35
CA SER A 101 -2.48 -13.29 18.37
C SER A 101 -1.63 -13.65 17.14
N GLY A 102 -0.51 -12.94 16.94
CA GLY A 102 0.36 -13.08 15.79
C GLY A 102 1.41 -14.17 15.94
N LYS A 103 1.60 -14.95 14.87
CA LYS A 103 2.87 -15.68 14.72
C LYS A 103 3.95 -14.69 14.27
N GLN A 104 5.15 -14.83 14.81
CA GLN A 104 6.30 -14.06 14.34
C GLN A 104 6.51 -14.28 12.83
N GLY A 105 6.74 -13.19 12.09
CA GLY A 105 6.90 -13.21 10.64
C GLY A 105 5.60 -13.26 9.83
N ASP A 106 4.43 -13.21 10.47
CA ASP A 106 3.14 -13.17 9.76
C ASP A 106 2.87 -11.81 9.10
N ALA A 107 2.91 -11.77 7.78
CA ALA A 107 2.82 -10.54 6.99
C ALA A 107 1.56 -9.69 7.25
N MET A 108 0.38 -10.31 7.36
CA MET A 108 -0.86 -9.56 7.59
C MET A 108 -0.90 -8.92 8.98
N ASN A 109 -0.43 -9.63 9.99
CA ASN A 109 -0.36 -9.09 11.35
C ASN A 109 0.72 -7.99 11.43
N ALA A 110 1.88 -8.20 10.82
CA ALA A 110 2.93 -7.19 10.74
C ALA A 110 2.46 -5.91 10.05
N LEU A 111 1.71 -6.01 8.93
CA LEU A 111 1.08 -4.85 8.28
C LEU A 111 0.15 -4.08 9.24
N ALA A 112 -0.71 -4.80 9.96
CA ALA A 112 -1.63 -4.17 10.92
C ALA A 112 -0.88 -3.48 12.06
N GLN A 113 0.15 -4.12 12.63
CA GLN A 113 0.99 -3.50 13.65
C GLN A 113 1.72 -2.28 13.12
N ALA A 114 2.30 -2.37 11.92
CA ALA A 114 3.00 -1.29 11.26
C ALA A 114 2.08 -0.08 11.04
N GLN A 115 0.83 -0.29 10.61
CA GLN A 115 -0.15 0.79 10.43
C GLN A 115 -0.45 1.53 11.74
N LEU A 116 -0.52 0.82 12.87
CA LEU A 116 -0.78 1.43 14.17
C LEU A 116 0.40 2.26 14.70
N VAL A 117 1.64 1.79 14.48
CA VAL A 117 2.84 2.49 14.98
C VAL A 117 3.39 3.52 13.99
N ALA A 118 3.13 3.41 12.68
CA ALA A 118 3.74 4.26 11.66
C ALA A 118 3.52 5.77 11.86
N ARG A 119 2.41 6.15 12.50
CA ARG A 119 2.10 7.55 12.82
C ARG A 119 3.07 8.16 13.83
N ASP A 120 3.40 7.41 14.88
CA ASP A 120 4.14 7.93 16.04
C ASP A 120 5.61 7.49 16.01
N LYS A 121 5.84 6.25 15.60
CA LYS A 121 7.15 5.59 15.55
C LYS A 121 7.32 4.91 14.19
N PRO A 122 7.65 5.69 13.14
CA PRO A 122 7.86 5.13 11.82
C PRO A 122 9.08 4.19 11.74
N GLY A 123 10.05 4.30 12.67
CA GLY A 123 11.15 3.35 12.81
C GLY A 123 10.67 1.95 13.21
N ASP A 124 9.87 1.85 14.27
CA ASP A 124 9.26 0.58 14.70
C ASP A 124 8.43 -0.06 13.58
N ALA A 125 7.72 0.74 12.77
CA ALA A 125 6.97 0.23 11.62
C ALA A 125 7.89 -0.44 10.58
N ILE A 126 9.07 0.15 10.33
CA ILE A 126 10.06 -0.41 9.43
C ILE A 126 10.57 -1.76 9.96
N GLU A 127 10.96 -1.82 11.24
CA GLU A 127 11.48 -3.04 11.85
C GLU A 127 10.45 -4.19 11.82
N ILE A 128 9.18 -3.87 12.09
CA ILE A 128 8.08 -4.85 12.04
C ILE A 128 7.93 -5.43 10.63
N LEU A 129 7.97 -4.58 9.60
CA LEU A 129 7.80 -5.02 8.20
C LEU A 129 9.05 -5.72 7.65
N GLU A 130 10.26 -5.30 8.07
CA GLU A 130 11.52 -5.99 7.74
C GLU A 130 11.57 -7.41 8.31
N GLY A 131 10.94 -7.65 9.46
CA GLY A 131 10.85 -8.96 10.11
C GLY A 131 9.86 -9.95 9.48
N VAL A 132 9.16 -9.57 8.40
CA VAL A 132 8.15 -10.41 7.75
C VAL A 132 8.78 -11.52 6.90
N ASP A 133 8.27 -12.74 7.03
CA ASP A 133 8.58 -13.82 6.09
C ASP A 133 7.70 -13.69 4.84
N LEU A 134 8.16 -12.88 3.88
CA LEU A 134 7.45 -12.63 2.63
C LEU A 134 7.16 -13.92 1.85
N LYS A 135 8.03 -14.93 1.92
CA LYS A 135 7.86 -16.17 1.14
C LYS A 135 6.63 -16.97 1.57
N LYS A 136 6.22 -16.85 2.83
CA LYS A 136 5.05 -17.53 3.39
C LYS A 136 3.76 -16.73 3.21
N ALA A 137 3.84 -15.47 2.82
CA ALA A 137 2.69 -14.61 2.65
C ALA A 137 2.02 -14.82 1.28
N PRO A 138 0.68 -14.64 1.18
CA PRO A 138 -0.01 -14.58 -0.11
C PRO A 138 0.60 -13.48 -1.00
N ALA A 139 0.68 -13.71 -2.32
CA ALA A 139 1.37 -12.80 -3.24
C ALA A 139 0.89 -11.33 -3.13
N VAL A 140 -0.42 -11.09 -3.01
CA VAL A 140 -0.98 -9.74 -2.83
C VAL A 140 -0.48 -9.08 -1.54
N VAL A 141 -0.43 -9.85 -0.45
CA VAL A 141 0.05 -9.38 0.85
C VAL A 141 1.55 -9.11 0.82
N GLN A 142 2.32 -9.88 0.04
CA GLN A 142 3.74 -9.58 -0.16
C GLN A 142 3.92 -8.20 -0.79
N ASP A 143 3.13 -7.90 -1.82
CA ASP A 143 3.19 -6.62 -2.52
C ASP A 143 2.67 -5.47 -1.63
N ASP A 144 1.67 -5.72 -0.77
CA ASP A 144 1.25 -4.77 0.27
C ASP A 144 2.43 -4.45 1.22
N VAL A 145 3.15 -5.46 1.72
CA VAL A 145 4.32 -5.26 2.60
C VAL A 145 5.41 -4.48 1.87
N ARG A 146 5.77 -4.88 0.64
CA ARG A 146 6.78 -4.19 -0.17
C ARG A 146 6.42 -2.73 -0.41
N ALA A 147 5.17 -2.43 -0.74
CA ALA A 147 4.72 -1.07 -1.00
C ALA A 147 4.73 -0.20 0.27
N ASN A 148 4.21 -0.72 1.39
CA ASN A 148 4.20 0.01 2.66
C ASN A 148 5.62 0.24 3.20
N LEU A 149 6.46 -0.80 3.21
CA LEU A 149 7.86 -0.69 3.64
C LEU A 149 8.66 0.21 2.69
N GLY A 150 8.46 0.07 1.38
CA GLY A 150 9.06 0.92 0.35
C GLY A 150 8.71 2.39 0.56
N MET A 151 7.45 2.71 0.87
CA MET A 151 7.04 4.07 1.21
C MET A 151 7.78 4.59 2.46
N LEU A 152 7.85 3.80 3.53
CA LEU A 152 8.57 4.19 4.75
C LEU A 152 10.05 4.46 4.47
N TYR A 153 10.70 3.61 3.68
CA TYR A 153 12.07 3.83 3.22
C TYR A 153 12.22 5.13 2.43
N LEU A 154 11.31 5.42 1.50
CA LEU A 154 11.32 6.66 0.72
C LEU A 154 11.18 7.90 1.60
N MET A 155 10.29 7.86 2.60
CA MET A 155 10.10 8.94 3.59
C MET A 155 11.34 9.17 4.48
N HIS A 156 12.21 8.17 4.60
CA HIS A 156 13.47 8.22 5.36
C HIS A 156 14.71 8.32 4.47
N ASN A 157 14.53 8.65 3.18
CA ASN A 157 15.63 8.75 2.20
C ASN A 157 16.45 7.46 2.00
N ARG A 158 15.94 6.31 2.41
CA ARG A 158 16.51 4.97 2.13
C ARG A 158 16.12 4.54 0.70
N THR A 159 16.50 5.34 -0.30
CA THR A 159 16.02 5.18 -1.69
C THR A 159 16.48 3.90 -2.37
N ARG A 160 17.67 3.40 -2.02
CA ARG A 160 18.19 2.13 -2.55
C ARG A 160 17.39 0.94 -2.03
N ASP A 161 17.10 0.92 -0.72
CA ASP A 161 16.30 -0.13 -0.10
C ASP A 161 14.86 -0.11 -0.65
N ALA A 162 14.28 1.08 -0.79
CA ALA A 162 12.98 1.25 -1.44
C ALA A 162 12.97 0.73 -2.88
N ARG A 163 14.07 0.94 -3.61
CA ARG A 163 14.20 0.49 -4.99
C ARG A 163 14.20 -1.03 -5.11
N MET A 164 14.90 -1.74 -4.21
CA MET A 164 14.89 -3.20 -4.18
C MET A 164 13.47 -3.76 -4.00
N LEU A 165 12.67 -3.14 -3.13
CA LEU A 165 11.28 -3.54 -2.94
C LEU A 165 10.42 -3.20 -4.17
N ALA A 166 10.60 -2.00 -4.75
CA ALA A 166 9.84 -1.54 -5.90
C ALA A 166 10.03 -2.41 -7.15
N ASP A 167 11.24 -2.93 -7.38
CA ASP A 167 11.53 -3.82 -8.52
C ASP A 167 10.72 -5.13 -8.46
N ASP A 168 10.32 -5.58 -7.27
CA ASP A 168 9.55 -6.82 -7.06
C ASP A 168 8.02 -6.63 -6.98
N ILE A 169 7.54 -5.39 -6.88
CA ILE A 169 6.09 -5.13 -6.75
C ILE A 169 5.39 -5.42 -8.08
N ARG A 170 4.34 -6.25 -8.01
CA ARG A 170 3.51 -6.58 -9.17
C ARG A 170 2.13 -5.93 -9.12
N LEU A 171 1.97 -4.89 -9.92
CA LEU A 171 0.71 -4.13 -10.02
C LEU A 171 -0.46 -4.99 -10.50
N ASP A 172 -0.23 -5.94 -11.40
CA ASP A 172 -1.28 -6.80 -11.97
C ASP A 172 -1.97 -7.70 -10.92
N ARG A 173 -1.28 -7.98 -9.81
CA ARG A 173 -1.83 -8.77 -8.69
C ARG A 173 -2.78 -7.98 -7.80
N GLN A 174 -2.77 -6.65 -7.88
CA GLN A 174 -3.62 -5.79 -7.04
C GLN A 174 -4.91 -5.43 -7.79
N PRO A 175 -6.06 -6.05 -7.47
CA PRO A 175 -7.31 -5.74 -8.14
C PRO A 175 -7.88 -4.38 -7.73
N GLN A 176 -7.57 -3.87 -6.54
CA GLN A 176 -8.13 -2.60 -6.06
C GLN A 176 -7.42 -1.41 -6.71
N PRO A 177 -8.14 -0.53 -7.44
CA PRO A 177 -7.54 0.61 -8.13
C PRO A 177 -6.75 1.54 -7.21
N LYS A 178 -7.30 1.85 -6.03
CA LYS A 178 -6.65 2.72 -5.03
C LYS A 178 -5.30 2.16 -4.58
N SER A 179 -5.27 0.89 -4.15
CA SER A 179 -4.03 0.23 -3.70
C SER A 179 -3.03 0.08 -4.84
N LYS A 180 -3.50 -0.21 -6.05
CA LYS A 180 -2.65 -0.26 -7.25
C LYS A 180 -2.01 1.11 -7.56
N ALA A 181 -2.76 2.20 -7.43
CA ALA A 181 -2.23 3.56 -7.60
C ALA A 181 -1.21 3.93 -6.50
N MET A 182 -1.45 3.51 -5.25
CA MET A 182 -0.47 3.65 -4.17
C MET A 182 0.84 2.92 -4.51
N TYR A 183 0.76 1.68 -4.99
CA TYR A 183 1.94 0.92 -5.40
C TYR A 183 2.68 1.61 -6.53
N ALA A 184 1.94 2.10 -7.53
CA ALA A 184 2.51 2.83 -8.66
C ALA A 184 3.25 4.10 -8.21
N ALA A 185 2.71 4.85 -7.23
CA ALA A 185 3.37 6.01 -6.66
C ALA A 185 4.71 5.63 -5.99
N VAL A 186 4.73 4.55 -5.19
CA VAL A 186 5.94 4.06 -4.52
C VAL A 186 7.00 3.61 -5.54
N ILE A 187 6.60 2.82 -6.54
CA ILE A 187 7.49 2.35 -7.60
C ILE A 187 8.06 3.54 -8.37
N ALA A 188 7.21 4.45 -8.83
CA ALA A 188 7.62 5.60 -9.63
C ALA A 188 8.57 6.50 -8.85
N GLU A 189 8.29 6.78 -7.58
CA GLU A 189 9.21 7.59 -6.77
C GLU A 189 10.56 6.88 -6.58
N ALA A 190 10.56 5.59 -6.25
CA ALA A 190 11.80 4.83 -6.08
C ALA A 190 12.62 4.83 -7.38
N PHE A 191 11.98 4.62 -8.53
CA PHE A 191 12.62 4.63 -9.85
C PHE A 191 13.20 6.01 -10.18
N SER A 192 12.42 7.07 -10.00
CA SER A 192 12.85 8.45 -10.23
C SER A 192 14.04 8.86 -9.37
N ARG A 193 14.08 8.40 -8.12
CA ARG A 193 15.18 8.70 -7.17
C ARG A 193 16.39 7.78 -7.31
N THR A 194 16.33 6.79 -8.21
CA THR A 194 17.43 5.82 -8.45
C THR A 194 17.81 5.67 -9.93
N GLY A 195 17.42 6.62 -10.78
CA GLY A 195 17.93 6.71 -12.15
C GLY A 195 17.07 6.03 -13.22
N LYS A 196 15.79 5.73 -12.94
CA LYS A 196 14.81 5.26 -13.92
C LYS A 196 13.62 6.23 -14.13
N PRO A 197 13.88 7.52 -14.42
CA PRO A 197 12.80 8.51 -14.50
C PRO A 197 11.83 8.28 -15.66
N GLU A 198 12.28 7.72 -16.79
CA GLU A 198 11.41 7.43 -17.93
C GLU A 198 10.41 6.30 -17.64
N GLU A 199 10.85 5.23 -16.96
CA GLU A 199 9.95 4.15 -16.52
C GLU A 199 8.92 4.65 -15.50
N ALA A 200 9.37 5.50 -14.55
CA ALA A 200 8.50 6.13 -13.58
C ALA A 200 7.46 7.05 -14.23
N LEU A 201 7.88 7.83 -15.24
CA LEU A 201 7.01 8.73 -15.98
C LEU A 201 5.92 7.94 -16.72
N LYS A 202 6.30 6.93 -17.50
CA LYS A 202 5.35 6.06 -18.21
C LYS A 202 4.37 5.38 -17.27
N LEU A 203 4.84 4.95 -16.10
CA LEU A 203 3.97 4.37 -15.07
C LEU A 203 2.93 5.39 -14.59
N LEU A 204 3.36 6.60 -14.22
CA LEU A 204 2.46 7.62 -13.68
C LEU A 204 1.48 8.19 -14.71
N GLU A 205 1.78 8.12 -16.01
CA GLU A 205 0.83 8.49 -17.07
C GLU A 205 -0.46 7.65 -17.05
N THR A 206 -0.42 6.46 -16.44
CA THR A 206 -1.61 5.59 -16.29
C THR A 206 -2.45 5.88 -15.04
N TYR A 207 -1.99 6.79 -14.17
CA TYR A 207 -2.66 7.14 -12.92
C TYR A 207 -2.85 8.65 -12.81
N ASP A 208 -4.02 9.14 -13.22
CA ASP A 208 -4.38 10.55 -13.04
C ASP A 208 -4.67 10.84 -11.56
N ALA A 209 -3.80 11.60 -10.90
CA ALA A 209 -3.96 11.99 -9.50
C ALA A 209 -5.28 12.75 -9.22
N ASP A 210 -5.86 13.43 -10.20
CA ASP A 210 -7.11 14.15 -10.07
C ASP A 210 -8.35 13.23 -10.11
N ASP A 211 -8.20 11.97 -10.53
CA ASP A 211 -9.27 10.97 -10.50
C ASP A 211 -9.82 10.84 -9.07
N ALA A 212 -11.15 10.84 -8.95
CA ALA A 212 -11.85 10.69 -7.68
C ALA A 212 -11.53 9.36 -6.99
N THR A 213 -11.27 8.31 -7.78
CA THR A 213 -10.91 6.96 -7.32
C THR A 213 -9.65 6.95 -6.45
N TYR A 214 -8.76 7.93 -6.65
CA TYR A 214 -7.47 8.02 -5.97
C TYR A 214 -7.45 9.07 -4.86
N GLY A 215 -8.59 9.63 -4.46
CA GLY A 215 -8.66 10.75 -3.51
C GLY A 215 -7.78 10.60 -2.26
N GLU A 216 -7.78 9.42 -1.64
CA GLU A 216 -6.95 9.13 -0.45
C GLU A 216 -5.45 9.01 -0.73
N VAL A 217 -5.05 8.60 -1.93
CA VAL A 217 -3.64 8.38 -2.32
C VAL A 217 -3.12 9.49 -3.24
N ARG A 218 -3.96 10.51 -3.52
CA ARG A 218 -3.67 11.65 -4.39
C ARG A 218 -2.40 12.39 -3.99
N ALA A 219 -2.21 12.64 -2.69
CA ALA A 219 -0.99 13.28 -2.19
C ALA A 219 0.26 12.45 -2.52
N MET A 220 0.19 11.12 -2.41
CA MET A 220 1.30 10.23 -2.74
C MET A 220 1.61 10.24 -4.24
N LEU A 221 0.57 10.25 -5.08
CA LEU A 221 0.74 10.37 -6.55
C LEU A 221 1.41 11.70 -6.93
N TYR A 222 0.96 12.83 -6.39
CA TYR A 222 1.62 14.11 -6.67
C TYR A 222 3.06 14.14 -6.15
N ARG A 223 3.34 13.56 -4.98
CA ARG A 223 4.69 13.45 -4.45
C ARG A 223 5.60 12.64 -5.40
N ALA A 224 5.12 11.51 -5.90
CA ALA A 224 5.84 10.71 -6.89
C ALA A 224 6.04 11.47 -8.21
N GLN A 225 5.03 12.19 -8.68
CA GLN A 225 5.11 13.07 -9.87
C GLN A 225 6.15 14.17 -9.70
N VAL A 226 6.26 14.81 -8.52
CA VAL A 226 7.28 15.83 -8.26
C VAL A 226 8.69 15.25 -8.47
N TYR A 227 9.01 14.12 -7.84
CA TYR A 227 10.31 13.48 -8.03
C TYR A 227 10.54 13.05 -9.48
N THR A 228 9.52 12.50 -10.13
CA THR A 228 9.60 12.01 -11.51
C THR A 228 9.83 13.14 -12.50
N TYR A 229 9.04 14.21 -12.43
CA TYR A 229 9.21 15.35 -13.31
C TYR A 229 10.53 16.10 -13.07
N MET A 230 11.01 16.18 -11.83
CA MET A 230 12.35 16.71 -11.55
C MET A 230 13.43 15.86 -12.21
N ALA A 231 13.39 14.54 -12.03
CA ALA A 231 14.37 13.63 -12.59
C ALA A 231 14.32 13.58 -14.14
N SER A 232 13.14 13.76 -14.74
CA SER A 232 12.94 13.90 -16.19
C SER A 232 13.17 15.33 -16.72
N LYS A 233 13.71 16.26 -15.91
CA LYS A 233 13.96 17.67 -16.29
C LYS A 233 12.71 18.46 -16.72
N LYS A 234 11.51 17.98 -16.39
CA LYS A 234 10.20 18.59 -16.66
C LYS A 234 9.80 19.56 -15.53
N ARG A 235 10.63 20.57 -15.27
CA ARG A 235 10.52 21.51 -14.12
C ARG A 235 9.15 22.18 -13.98
N GLY A 236 8.54 22.58 -15.10
CA GLY A 236 7.20 23.19 -15.10
C GLY A 236 6.14 22.25 -14.53
N MET A 237 6.17 20.97 -14.92
CA MET A 237 5.25 19.96 -14.40
C MET A 237 5.55 19.62 -12.94
N ALA A 238 6.82 19.54 -12.55
CA ALA A 238 7.22 19.34 -11.16
C ALA A 238 6.66 20.44 -10.25
N LYS A 239 6.76 21.71 -10.67
CA LYS A 239 6.21 22.85 -9.94
C LYS A 239 4.68 22.79 -9.81
N THR A 240 3.98 22.42 -10.89
CA THR A 240 2.53 22.24 -10.87
C THR A 240 2.12 21.12 -9.91
N ALA A 241 2.75 19.95 -10.00
CA ALA A 241 2.50 18.83 -9.09
C ALA A 241 2.77 19.20 -7.63
N MET A 242 3.87 19.91 -7.36
CA MET A 242 4.21 20.36 -6.00
C MET A 242 3.20 21.37 -5.47
N HIS A 243 2.70 22.29 -6.31
CA HIS A 243 1.66 23.23 -5.91
C HIS A 243 0.35 22.52 -5.56
N ARG A 244 -0.04 21.50 -6.34
CA ARG A 244 -1.21 20.67 -6.05
C ARG A 244 -1.01 19.87 -4.76
N LEU A 245 0.17 19.27 -4.56
CA LEU A 245 0.53 18.60 -3.31
C LEU A 245 0.41 19.54 -2.11
N GLY A 246 0.94 20.76 -2.20
CA GLY A 246 0.89 21.73 -1.10
C GLY A 246 -0.52 22.21 -0.75
N LYS A 247 -1.50 22.08 -1.65
CA LYS A 247 -2.91 22.34 -1.33
C LYS A 247 -3.56 21.19 -0.53
N ILE A 248 -3.03 19.97 -0.67
CA ILE A 248 -3.57 18.77 -0.04
C ILE A 248 -2.86 18.52 1.29
N ASP A 249 -1.53 18.51 1.26
CA ASP A 249 -0.69 18.25 2.42
C ASP A 249 0.58 19.12 2.39
N PRO A 250 0.57 20.28 3.07
CA PRO A 250 1.75 21.13 3.23
C PRO A 250 2.93 20.45 3.91
N ASN A 251 2.69 19.46 4.79
CA ASN A 251 3.75 18.75 5.50
C ASN A 251 4.56 17.87 4.54
N MET A 252 3.91 17.26 3.54
CA MET A 252 4.62 16.55 2.47
C MET A 252 5.50 17.48 1.63
N VAL A 253 5.09 18.74 1.44
CA VAL A 253 5.95 19.74 0.78
C VAL A 253 7.14 20.12 1.68
N ALA A 254 6.89 20.32 2.98
CA ALA A 254 7.95 20.61 3.95
C ALA A 254 9.00 19.50 4.03
N ALA A 255 8.61 18.25 3.81
CA ALA A 255 9.54 17.12 3.76
C ALA A 255 10.60 17.27 2.66
N PHE A 256 10.30 17.89 1.51
CA PHE A 256 11.31 18.17 0.49
C PHE A 256 12.35 19.19 0.94
N VAL A 257 12.01 20.08 1.87
CA VAL A 257 12.95 21.05 2.44
C VAL A 257 13.85 20.41 3.48
N ALA A 258 13.27 19.64 4.39
CA ALA A 258 13.99 19.04 5.51
C ALA A 258 14.85 17.85 5.10
N LYS A 259 14.38 17.06 4.13
CA LYS A 259 14.99 15.78 3.72
C LYS A 259 15.44 15.77 2.26
N GLY A 260 15.28 16.87 1.52
CA GLY A 260 15.69 16.93 0.10
C GLY A 260 17.20 16.81 -0.08
N LYS A 261 17.62 15.92 -0.99
CA LYS A 261 19.01 15.84 -1.46
C LYS A 261 19.28 16.71 -2.69
N ASP A 262 18.22 17.11 -3.40
CA ASP A 262 18.29 17.94 -4.60
C ASP A 262 18.14 19.43 -4.19
N PRO A 263 19.16 20.28 -4.41
CA PRO A 263 19.09 21.70 -4.08
C PRO A 263 17.99 22.46 -4.83
N GLU A 264 17.71 22.07 -6.07
CA GLU A 264 16.70 22.71 -6.91
C GLU A 264 15.28 22.39 -6.39
N LEU A 265 15.03 21.11 -6.10
CA LEU A 265 13.77 20.66 -5.50
C LEU A 265 13.53 21.33 -4.13
N THR A 266 14.59 21.43 -3.33
CA THR A 266 14.57 22.09 -2.02
C THR A 266 14.20 23.57 -2.14
N LYS A 267 14.80 24.29 -3.11
CA LYS A 267 14.49 25.69 -3.39
C LYS A 267 13.03 25.86 -3.82
N MET A 268 12.55 25.02 -4.74
CA MET A 268 11.17 25.04 -5.20
C MET A 268 10.16 24.85 -4.06
N ALA A 269 10.44 23.91 -3.15
CA ALA A 269 9.59 23.66 -1.98
C ALA A 269 9.59 24.83 -0.99
N ARG A 270 10.76 25.43 -0.70
CA ARG A 270 10.84 26.64 0.14
C ARG A 270 10.06 27.80 -0.45
N ASP A 271 10.23 28.07 -1.75
CA ASP A 271 9.54 29.16 -2.44
C ASP A 271 8.02 28.98 -2.37
N LEU A 272 7.52 27.75 -2.53
CA LEU A 272 6.09 27.44 -2.41
C LEU A 272 5.58 27.67 -0.98
N LEU A 273 6.27 27.14 0.03
CA LEU A 273 5.86 27.26 1.43
C LEU A 273 5.89 28.72 1.91
N GLN A 274 6.87 29.51 1.47
CA GLN A 274 6.92 30.95 1.76
C GLN A 274 5.75 31.71 1.14
N ARG A 275 5.37 31.37 -0.10
CA ARG A 275 4.19 31.98 -0.77
C ARG A 275 2.89 31.62 -0.09
N GLN A 276 2.79 30.42 0.48
CA GLN A 276 1.62 29.96 1.24
C GLN A 276 1.60 30.46 2.69
N GLY A 277 2.60 31.22 3.14
CA GLY A 277 2.70 31.72 4.51
C GLY A 277 3.05 30.65 5.55
N ALA A 278 3.41 29.44 5.12
CA ALA A 278 3.74 28.31 6.00
C ALA A 278 5.15 28.42 6.62
N ILE A 279 6.02 29.29 6.09
CA ILE A 279 7.34 29.60 6.65
C ILE A 279 7.52 31.13 6.68
N PRO A 280 7.96 31.73 7.81
CA PRO A 280 8.21 33.17 7.89
C PRO A 280 9.28 33.59 6.88
N LYS A 281 9.02 34.66 6.12
CA LYS A 281 10.01 35.24 5.20
C LYS A 281 11.25 35.65 6.00
N GLN A 282 12.40 35.04 5.71
CA GLN A 282 13.67 35.50 6.25
C GLN A 282 13.91 36.94 5.77
N LYS A 283 13.77 37.91 6.69
CA LYS A 283 14.20 39.29 6.44
C LYS A 283 15.72 39.23 6.26
N MET A 284 16.21 39.46 5.04
CA MET A 284 17.64 39.69 4.80
C MET A 284 18.06 40.86 5.69
N ARG A 285 18.81 40.57 6.75
CA ARG A 285 19.48 41.58 7.56
C ARG A 285 20.64 42.09 6.72
N ILE A 286 20.39 43.15 5.95
CA ILE A 286 21.45 43.91 5.27
C ILE A 286 22.34 44.47 6.39
N GLN A 287 23.48 43.84 6.63
CA GLN A 287 24.55 44.42 7.41
C GLN A 287 25.20 45.48 6.51
N ARG A 288 24.75 46.74 6.67
CA ARG A 288 25.59 47.89 6.34
C ARG A 288 26.38 48.20 7.61
N GLY A 289 27.68 47.99 7.52
CA GLY A 289 28.70 48.32 8.51
C GLY A 289 30.04 48.20 7.83
#